data_AF-A0A1M5JUY6-F1
#
_entry.id   AF-A0A1M5JUY6-F1
#
_cell.length_a   1.000
_cell.length_b   1.000
_cell.length_c   1.000
_cell.angle_alpha   90.00
_cell.angle_beta   90.00
_cell.angle_gamma   90.00
#
_symmetry.space_group_name_H-M   'P 1'
#
loop_
_entity.id
_entity.type
_entity.pdbx_description
1 polymer ?
#
loop_
_entity_poly.entity_id
_entity_poly.type
_entity_poly.pdbx_seq_one_letter_code
_entity_poly.pdbx_strand_id
1 'polypeptide(L)'
;MRHKTLIIQLIRQDLKHSQLTGALKGMGLEDGGLYALDLMALVTQLMQVPAAKLEQFTTTYGQFLDRAPQLPVSFSGQELAPVAEACYRALEGCLG
;
A
#
# COMPACT_ATOMS: atom_id res chain seq x y z
N MET A 1 10.84 -1.55 16.81
CA MET A 1 10.28 -2.24 15.62
C MET A 1 11.38 -2.47 14.61
N ARG A 2 11.72 -3.74 14.34
CA ARG A 2 12.97 -4.13 13.66
C ARG A 2 13.00 -3.88 12.14
N HIS A 3 11.88 -3.46 11.53
CA HIS A 3 11.75 -3.38 10.07
C HIS A 3 11.03 -2.14 9.54
N LYS A 4 10.89 -1.06 10.34
CA LYS A 4 10.12 0.14 9.94
C LYS A 4 10.45 0.64 8.52
N THR A 5 11.74 0.83 8.22
CA THR A 5 12.18 1.30 6.90
C THR A 5 11.78 0.34 5.78
N LEU A 6 11.94 -0.96 5.97
CA LEU A 6 11.55 -1.97 5.00
C LEU A 6 10.04 -1.99 4.78
N ILE A 7 9.24 -1.92 5.85
CA ILE A 7 7.78 -1.90 5.77
C ILE A 7 7.32 -0.67 4.95
N ILE A 8 7.86 0.51 5.24
CA ILE A 8 7.54 1.73 4.50
C ILE A 8 7.94 1.59 3.01
N GLN A 9 9.09 0.97 2.72
CA GLN A 9 9.52 0.71 1.34
C GLN A 9 8.58 -0.25 0.61
N LEU A 10 8.12 -1.32 1.25
CA LEU A 10 7.15 -2.26 0.69
C LEU A 10 5.82 -1.58 0.40
N ILE A 11 5.29 -0.81 1.37
CA ILE A 11 4.08 -0.01 1.20
C ILE A 11 4.23 0.95 0.00
N ARG A 12 5.35 1.67 -0.07
CA ARG A 12 5.61 2.60 -1.18
C ARG A 12 5.64 1.90 -2.54
N GLN A 13 6.19 0.69 -2.61
CA GLN A 13 6.22 -0.08 -3.85
C GLN A 13 4.82 -0.52 -4.27
N ASP A 14 3.98 -0.92 -3.31
CA ASP A 14 2.59 -1.31 -3.59
C ASP A 14 1.75 -0.12 -4.03
N LEU A 15 1.92 1.04 -3.39
CA LEU A 15 1.31 2.31 -3.82
C LEU A 15 1.73 2.69 -5.25
N LYS A 16 3.01 2.53 -5.59
CA LYS A 16 3.51 2.81 -6.94
C LYS A 16 2.87 1.87 -7.97
N HIS A 17 2.73 0.60 -7.62
CA HIS A 17 2.07 -0.39 -8.46
C HIS A 17 0.57 -0.08 -8.65
N SER A 18 -0.14 0.26 -7.57
CA SER A 18 -1.54 0.67 -7.61
C SER A 18 -1.73 1.93 -8.47
N GLN A 19 -0.85 2.93 -8.32
CA GLN A 19 -0.88 4.13 -9.16
C GLN A 19 -0.74 3.80 -10.65
N LEU A 20 0.20 2.90 -11.01
CA LEU A 20 0.40 2.48 -12.40
C LEU A 20 -0.82 1.73 -12.96
N THR A 21 -1.31 0.72 -12.24
CA THR A 21 -2.45 -0.11 -12.68
C THR A 21 -3.75 0.71 -12.73
N GLY A 22 -3.95 1.63 -11.79
CA GLY A 22 -5.07 2.58 -11.83
C GLY A 22 -5.01 3.53 -13.02
N ALA A 23 -3.83 4.01 -13.40
CA ALA A 23 -3.65 4.82 -14.60
C ALA A 23 -3.93 4.02 -15.88
N LEU A 24 -3.44 2.77 -15.97
CA LEU A 24 -3.74 1.86 -17.08
C LEU A 24 -5.25 1.62 -17.20
N LYS A 25 -5.93 1.38 -16.07
CA LYS A 25 -7.38 1.25 -16.02
C LYS A 25 -8.11 2.49 -16.54
N GLY A 26 -7.67 3.69 -16.16
CA GLY A 26 -8.22 4.94 -16.68
C GLY A 26 -8.09 5.11 -18.20
N MET A 27 -7.14 4.40 -18.82
CA MET A 27 -6.95 4.37 -20.28
C MET A 27 -7.67 3.20 -20.98
N GLY A 28 -8.45 2.39 -20.23
CA GLY A 28 -9.08 1.18 -20.77
C GLY A 28 -8.10 0.01 -21.01
N LEU A 29 -6.91 0.06 -20.38
CA LEU A 29 -5.85 -0.97 -20.46
C LEU A 29 -5.78 -1.80 -19.18
N GLU A 30 -6.91 -2.01 -18.49
CA GLU A 30 -6.95 -2.88 -17.31
C GLU A 30 -6.88 -4.37 -17.68
N ASP A 31 -6.46 -5.17 -16.72
CA ASP A 31 -6.32 -6.62 -16.80
C ASP A 31 -7.42 -7.36 -16.02
N GLY A 32 -8.45 -6.63 -15.55
CA GLY A 32 -9.48 -7.19 -14.67
C GLY A 32 -9.07 -7.29 -13.20
N GLY A 33 -7.99 -6.62 -12.77
CA GLY A 33 -7.54 -6.60 -11.38
C GLY A 33 -6.67 -7.80 -10.98
N LEU A 34 -6.00 -8.43 -11.95
CA LEU A 34 -5.13 -9.59 -11.75
C LEU A 34 -3.71 -9.19 -11.32
N TYR A 35 -3.29 -7.95 -11.57
CA TYR A 35 -2.03 -7.40 -11.10
C TYR A 35 -2.14 -7.08 -9.61
N ALA A 36 -1.72 -8.04 -8.78
CA ALA A 36 -1.44 -7.82 -7.38
C ALA A 36 -0.01 -8.29 -7.09
N LEU A 37 0.75 -7.49 -6.35
CA LEU A 37 2.10 -7.87 -5.91
C LEU A 37 2.11 -8.67 -4.61
N ASP A 38 0.95 -8.78 -3.95
CA ASP A 38 0.77 -9.42 -2.64
C ASP A 38 1.69 -8.86 -1.54
N LEU A 39 2.12 -7.59 -1.67
CA LEU A 39 3.00 -6.95 -0.69
C LEU A 39 2.29 -6.69 0.65
N MET A 40 0.96 -6.54 0.64
CA MET A 40 0.16 -6.45 1.85
C MET A 40 0.37 -7.67 2.76
N ALA A 41 0.42 -8.89 2.21
CA ALA A 41 0.67 -10.10 3.00
C ALA A 41 2.05 -10.07 3.68
N LEU A 42 3.09 -9.62 2.98
CA LEU A 42 4.42 -9.44 3.56
C LEU A 42 4.43 -8.38 4.68
N VAL A 43 3.72 -7.27 4.47
CA VAL A 43 3.61 -6.20 5.46
C VAL A 43 2.84 -6.68 6.71
N THR A 44 1.76 -7.45 6.54
CA THR A 44 1.02 -8.09 7.64
C THR A 44 1.92 -9.01 8.46
N GLN A 45 2.76 -9.82 7.81
CA GLN A 45 3.72 -10.70 8.49
C GLN A 45 4.79 -9.90 9.25
N LEU A 46 5.39 -8.90 8.61
CA LEU A 46 6.43 -8.05 9.22
C LEU A 46 5.92 -7.25 10.41
N MET A 47 4.65 -6.84 10.39
CA MET A 47 3.98 -6.12 11.48
C MET A 47 3.37 -7.05 12.53
N GLN A 48 3.45 -8.38 12.34
CA GLN A 48 2.91 -9.39 13.27
C GLN A 48 1.44 -9.13 13.62
N VAL A 49 0.63 -8.82 12.60
CA VAL A 49 -0.79 -8.45 12.78
C VAL A 49 -1.56 -9.64 13.37
N PRO A 50 -2.23 -9.48 14.53
CA PRO A 50 -3.10 -10.51 15.08
C PRO A 50 -4.30 -10.78 14.18
N ALA A 51 -4.78 -12.04 14.14
CA ALA A 51 -5.94 -12.41 13.33
C ALA A 51 -7.18 -11.54 13.60
N ALA A 52 -7.42 -11.17 14.86
CA ALA A 52 -8.52 -10.29 15.27
C ALA A 52 -8.43 -8.85 14.73
N LYS A 53 -7.25 -8.44 14.23
CA LYS A 53 -6.99 -7.12 13.65
C LYS A 53 -6.84 -7.15 12.14
N LEU A 54 -6.83 -8.34 11.53
CA LEU A 54 -6.51 -8.50 10.12
C LEU A 54 -7.48 -7.73 9.21
N GLU A 55 -8.79 -7.82 9.45
CA GLU A 55 -9.80 -7.11 8.66
C GLU A 55 -9.63 -5.58 8.71
N GLN A 56 -9.43 -5.03 9.91
CA GLN A 56 -9.18 -3.60 10.10
C GLN A 56 -7.88 -3.17 9.40
N PHE A 57 -6.83 -4.00 9.51
CA PHE A 57 -5.53 -3.76 8.89
C PHE A 57 -5.64 -3.75 7.36
N THR A 58 -6.26 -4.77 6.76
CA THR A 58 -6.41 -4.88 5.30
C THR A 58 -7.30 -3.78 4.75
N THR A 59 -8.38 -3.42 5.47
CA THR A 59 -9.24 -2.28 5.09
C THR A 59 -8.46 -0.97 5.10
N THR A 60 -7.69 -0.72 6.16
CA THR A 60 -6.86 0.50 6.27
C THR A 60 -5.82 0.54 5.17
N TYR A 61 -5.10 -0.56 4.92
CA TYR A 61 -4.12 -0.66 3.84
C TYR A 61 -4.76 -0.39 2.47
N GLY A 62 -5.88 -1.05 2.18
CA GLY A 62 -6.64 -0.92 0.94
C GLY A 62 -7.05 0.52 0.63
N GLN A 63 -7.49 1.28 1.64
CA GLN A 63 -7.84 2.70 1.46
C GLN A 63 -6.66 3.56 0.97
N PHE A 64 -5.43 3.22 1.32
CA PHE A 64 -4.25 3.92 0.78
C PHE A 64 -3.96 3.50 -0.67
N LEU A 65 -4.13 2.22 -1.00
CA LEU A 65 -4.01 1.73 -2.38
C LEU A 65 -5.04 2.39 -3.29
N ASP A 66 -6.33 2.40 -2.91
CA ASP A 66 -7.41 3.00 -3.71
C ASP A 66 -7.21 4.49 -4.00
N ARG A 67 -6.48 5.19 -3.12
CA ARG A 67 -6.15 6.61 -3.28
C ARG A 67 -4.88 6.85 -4.11
N ALA A 68 -3.99 5.87 -4.23
CA ALA A 68 -2.72 6.03 -4.95
C ALA A 68 -2.87 6.47 -6.42
N PRO A 69 -3.85 5.96 -7.20
CA PRO A 69 -4.11 6.42 -8.57
C PRO A 69 -4.49 7.89 -8.70
N GLN A 70 -4.97 8.53 -7.62
CA GLN A 70 -5.39 9.93 -7.63
C GLN A 70 -4.21 10.89 -7.45
N LEU A 71 -3.02 10.37 -7.13
CA LEU A 71 -1.82 11.14 -6.93
C LEU A 71 -1.03 11.30 -8.24
N PRO A 72 -0.29 12.41 -8.42
CA PRO A 72 0.57 12.59 -9.58
C PRO A 72 1.57 11.46 -9.76
N VAL A 73 1.63 10.90 -10.97
CA VAL A 73 2.61 9.87 -11.33
C VAL A 73 3.97 10.53 -11.49
N SER A 74 4.97 10.06 -10.74
CA SER A 74 6.37 10.43 -10.94
C SER A 74 7.21 9.17 -11.12
N PHE A 75 8.21 9.25 -12.00
CA PHE A 75 9.14 8.13 -12.25
C PHE A 75 9.83 7.68 -10.95
N SER A 76 10.22 8.65 -10.12
CA SER A 76 10.88 8.41 -8.83
C SER A 76 9.93 7.91 -7.74
N GLY A 77 8.62 8.14 -7.86
CA GLY A 77 7.63 7.85 -6.82
C GLY A 77 7.91 8.58 -5.51
N GLN A 78 8.63 9.73 -5.55
CA GLN A 78 8.97 10.51 -4.35
C GLN A 78 7.71 11.04 -3.64
N GLU A 79 6.70 11.44 -4.41
CA GLU A 79 5.40 11.88 -3.89
C GLU A 79 4.68 10.80 -3.05
N LEU A 80 5.02 9.52 -3.24
CA LEU A 80 4.43 8.42 -2.47
C LEU A 80 5.15 8.16 -1.14
N ALA A 81 6.32 8.76 -0.91
CA ALA A 81 7.03 8.62 0.36
C ALA A 81 6.20 9.10 1.58
N PRO A 82 5.65 10.33 1.59
CA PRO A 82 4.81 10.78 2.70
C PRO A 82 3.53 9.94 2.85
N VAL A 83 3.00 9.38 1.74
CA VAL A 83 1.80 8.53 1.75
C VAL A 83 2.11 7.17 2.36
N ALA A 84 3.25 6.57 2.03
CA ALA A 84 3.71 5.33 2.61
C ALA A 84 3.97 5.46 4.12
N GLU A 85 4.54 6.59 4.56
CA GLU A 85 4.70 6.90 5.99
C GLU A 85 3.37 7.13 6.70
N ALA A 86 2.40 7.79 6.05
CA ALA A 86 1.06 7.96 6.59
C ALA A 86 0.32 6.62 6.71
N CYS A 87 0.44 5.76 5.70
CA CYS A 87 -0.09 4.40 5.73
C CYS A 87 0.52 3.60 6.88
N TYR A 88 1.84 3.56 7.00
CA TYR A 88 2.53 2.89 8.11
C TYR A 88 2.03 3.37 9.48
N ARG A 89 1.90 4.69 9.70
CA ARG A 89 1.38 5.25 10.96
C ARG A 89 -0.08 4.86 11.22
N ALA A 90 -0.93 4.83 10.20
CA ALA A 90 -2.31 4.38 10.34
C ALA A 90 -2.38 2.88 10.71
N LEU A 91 -1.51 2.06 10.12
CA LEU A 91 -1.39 0.64 10.43
C LEU A 91 -0.87 0.41 11.85
N GLU A 92 0.10 1.19 12.33
CA GLU A 92 0.53 1.17 13.75
C GLU A 92 -0.67 1.46 14.68
N GLY A 93 -1.48 2.47 14.36
CA GLY A 93 -2.69 2.79 15.13
C GLY A 93 -3.74 1.67 15.16
N CYS A 94 -3.74 0.74 14.20
CA CYS A 94 -4.63 -0.43 14.21
C CYS A 94 -4.20 -1.49 15.24
N LEU A 95 -2.92 -1.52 15.59
CA LEU A 95 -2.31 -2.56 16.42
C LEU A 95 -2.30 -2.22 17.91
N GLY A 96 -2.50 -0.94 18.28
CA GLY A 96 -2.52 -0.47 19.67
C GLY A 96 -1.18 0.06 20.13
#